data_AF-A0A1L8I5I7-F1
#
_entry.id   AF-A0A1L8I5I7-F1
#
_cell.length_a   1.000
_cell.length_b   1.000
_cell.length_c   1.000
_cell.angle_alpha   90.00
_cell.angle_beta   90.00
_cell.angle_gamma   90.00
#
_symmetry.space_group_name_H-M   'P 1'
#
loop_
_entity.id
_entity.type
_entity.pdbx_description
1 polymer ?
#
loop_
_entity_poly.entity_id
_entity_poly.type
_entity_poly.pdbx_seq_one_letter_code
_entity_poly.pdbx_strand_id
1 'polypeptide(L)'
;VDNLGPAAKDMVERLGIELNIIDVGWPATSAIAFGSTVGALAIPIGLGVNVLLLLIGLTKTLNIDLWNLWHIAFTGALVSVMTGSYPMGLLTAVVHAIVLLVLADLSQKQVEKFYGYPNISFPHGTSTPYILFAWPLEKLFNVIPGFKNWKADPEAIQKRLGILGESTVLGLILGLVIGLLAGWNGKDVLNLAVSTAAVMLLLPRMVSLLMEGLAPVSEAASEFVKSKFPGREVYIGMDSALAVGHPAAIASSLIMVPIVLLLAVIVPGNKVLPFGDLATIPFIVCMMVPIFRGNVIRTVVASTIALGFGLLLSTYISPLFTTAAKNVGFSFPEGATAISSLVDGAVPTTAIFVFGAKLGYIGLVVIGLIALATAYYINRRAGKNQEDQRTA
;
A
#
# COMPACT_ATOMS: atom_id res chain seq x y z
N VAL A 1 14.87 6.66 -9.31
CA VAL A 1 14.40 6.86 -7.93
C VAL A 1 15.30 7.87 -7.22
N ASP A 2 16.62 7.74 -7.41
CA ASP A 2 17.65 8.63 -6.86
C ASP A 2 17.51 10.12 -7.20
N ASN A 3 16.82 10.47 -8.30
CA ASN A 3 16.59 11.88 -8.68
C ASN A 3 15.25 12.43 -8.18
N LEU A 4 14.25 11.59 -7.91
CA LEU A 4 12.90 12.04 -7.55
C LEU A 4 12.81 12.43 -6.07
N GLY A 5 13.46 11.65 -5.19
CA GLY A 5 13.54 11.94 -3.76
C GLY A 5 14.20 13.29 -3.45
N PRO A 6 15.39 13.59 -3.99
CA PRO A 6 16.03 14.90 -3.84
C PRO A 6 15.22 16.07 -4.42
N ALA A 7 14.56 15.90 -5.58
CA ALA A 7 13.73 16.99 -6.14
C ALA A 7 12.59 17.36 -5.20
N ALA A 8 11.96 16.34 -4.61
CA ALA A 8 10.90 16.54 -3.65
C ALA A 8 11.42 17.16 -2.33
N LYS A 9 12.63 16.81 -1.90
CA LYS A 9 13.33 17.44 -0.76
C LYS A 9 13.59 18.92 -0.99
N ASP A 10 14.19 19.28 -2.11
CA ASP A 10 14.56 20.67 -2.38
C ASP A 10 13.33 21.56 -2.58
N MET A 11 12.23 20.98 -3.08
CA MET A 11 10.93 21.63 -3.11
C MET A 11 10.44 21.96 -1.69
N VAL A 12 10.62 21.07 -0.71
CA VAL A 12 10.26 21.32 0.69
C VAL A 12 11.11 22.45 1.29
N GLU A 13 12.43 22.38 1.11
CA GLU A 13 13.35 23.41 1.65
C GLU A 13 13.01 24.79 1.07
N ARG A 14 12.70 24.87 -0.24
CA ARG A 14 12.30 26.12 -0.90
C ARG A 14 10.95 26.65 -0.44
N LEU A 15 10.01 25.76 -0.12
CA LEU A 15 8.68 26.16 0.35
C LEU A 15 8.67 26.60 1.83
N GLY A 16 9.81 26.56 2.52
CA GLY A 16 9.96 27.05 3.90
C GLY A 16 9.16 26.23 4.91
N ILE A 17 9.00 24.93 4.64
CA ILE A 17 8.14 24.04 5.42
C ILE A 17 8.91 23.53 6.64
N GLU A 18 8.68 24.14 7.81
CA GLU A 18 9.25 23.67 9.08
C GLU A 18 8.35 22.63 9.75
N LEU A 19 8.47 21.38 9.30
CA LEU A 19 7.85 20.23 9.93
C LEU A 19 8.90 19.46 10.72
N ASN A 20 8.61 19.16 11.98
CA ASN A 20 9.56 18.70 12.99
C ASN A 20 9.57 17.18 13.22
N ILE A 21 8.78 16.43 12.46
CA ILE A 21 8.79 14.96 12.45
C ILE A 21 9.27 14.50 11.08
N ILE A 22 10.35 13.73 11.05
CA ILE A 22 10.95 13.27 9.79
C ILE A 22 10.39 11.90 9.40
N ASP A 23 9.91 11.79 8.16
CA ASP A 23 9.65 10.51 7.51
C ASP A 23 10.97 9.81 7.14
N VAL A 24 11.28 8.71 7.83
CA VAL A 24 12.54 7.97 7.67
C VAL A 24 12.52 6.94 6.53
N GLY A 25 11.35 6.71 5.93
CA GLY A 25 11.20 5.76 4.83
C GLY A 25 11.07 4.30 5.27
N TRP A 26 10.45 3.50 4.41
CA TRP A 26 10.17 2.08 4.63
C TRP A 26 11.37 1.21 5.02
N PRO A 27 12.62 1.41 4.55
CA PRO A 27 13.73 0.54 4.94
C PRO A 27 14.06 0.71 6.43
N ALA A 28 14.04 1.95 6.93
CA ALA A 28 14.21 2.25 8.33
C ALA A 28 13.02 1.74 9.16
N THR A 29 11.79 1.96 8.68
CA THR A 29 10.56 1.50 9.34
C THR A 29 10.52 -0.02 9.51
N SER A 30 10.85 -0.76 8.45
CA SER A 30 10.89 -2.23 8.49
C SER A 30 12.01 -2.78 9.39
N ALA A 31 13.19 -2.14 9.38
CA ALA A 31 14.27 -2.49 10.30
C ALA A 31 13.86 -2.29 11.76
N ILE A 32 13.19 -1.17 12.09
CA ILE A 32 12.67 -0.90 13.44
C ILE A 32 11.59 -1.92 13.81
N ALA A 33 10.69 -2.24 12.88
CA ALA A 33 9.62 -3.21 13.08
C ALA A 33 10.17 -4.61 13.41
N PHE A 34 11.11 -5.12 12.61
CA PHE A 34 11.73 -6.42 12.85
C PHE A 34 12.66 -6.44 14.07
N GLY A 35 13.35 -5.33 14.36
CA GLY A 35 14.18 -5.20 15.55
C GLY A 35 13.37 -5.20 16.85
N SER A 36 12.07 -4.93 16.79
CA SER A 36 11.21 -4.91 17.98
C SER A 36 11.02 -6.30 18.59
N THR A 37 10.64 -6.34 19.87
CA THR A 37 10.34 -7.60 20.57
C THR A 37 9.21 -8.39 19.92
N VAL A 38 8.24 -7.72 19.30
CA VAL A 38 7.15 -8.35 18.54
C VAL A 38 7.66 -8.84 17.19
N GLY A 39 8.58 -8.10 16.56
CA GLY A 39 9.19 -8.43 15.28
C GLY A 39 9.86 -9.79 15.24
N ALA A 40 10.50 -10.21 16.33
CA ALA A 40 11.12 -11.54 16.45
C ALA A 40 10.15 -12.70 16.20
N LEU A 41 8.87 -12.56 16.54
CA LEU A 41 7.84 -13.59 16.34
C LEU A 41 6.93 -13.32 15.14
N ALA A 42 7.08 -12.18 14.46
CA ALA A 42 6.18 -11.78 13.39
C ALA A 42 6.17 -12.78 12.22
N ILE A 43 7.33 -13.30 11.81
CA ILE A 43 7.42 -14.29 10.72
C ILE A 43 6.73 -15.61 11.11
N PRO A 44 7.09 -16.28 12.24
CA PRO A 44 6.37 -17.47 12.70
C PRO A 44 4.87 -17.26 12.87
N ILE A 45 4.45 -16.11 13.41
CA ILE A 45 3.04 -15.78 13.59
C ILE A 45 2.33 -15.63 12.25
N GLY A 46 2.88 -14.84 11.32
CA GLY A 46 2.28 -14.59 10.02
C GLY A 46 2.12 -15.88 9.20
N LEU A 47 3.17 -16.71 9.17
CA LEU A 47 3.13 -18.00 8.50
C LEU A 47 2.13 -18.96 9.17
N GLY A 48 2.17 -19.04 10.50
CA GLY A 48 1.26 -19.91 11.28
C GLY A 48 -0.20 -19.55 11.08
N VAL A 49 -0.54 -18.26 11.16
CA VAL A 49 -1.90 -17.75 10.88
C VAL A 49 -2.30 -18.04 9.44
N ASN A 50 -1.42 -17.80 8.48
CA ASN A 50 -1.73 -18.02 7.07
C ASN A 50 -2.04 -19.50 6.77
N VAL A 51 -1.17 -20.41 7.20
CA VAL A 51 -1.38 -21.85 7.04
C VAL A 51 -2.66 -22.30 7.76
N LEU A 52 -2.91 -21.83 8.98
CA LEU A 52 -4.11 -22.18 9.74
C LEU A 52 -5.39 -21.77 9.01
N LEU A 53 -5.49 -20.51 8.56
CA LEU A 53 -6.68 -20.03 7.84
C LEU A 53 -6.87 -20.74 6.50
N LEU A 54 -5.78 -21.07 5.80
CA LEU A 54 -5.82 -21.82 4.55
C LEU A 54 -6.31 -23.26 4.77
N LEU A 55 -5.84 -23.95 5.81
CA LEU A 55 -6.27 -25.31 6.16
C LEU A 55 -7.76 -25.35 6.53
N ILE A 56 -8.22 -24.41 7.35
CA ILE A 56 -9.64 -24.26 7.70
C ILE A 56 -10.47 -23.83 6.48
N GLY A 57 -9.84 -23.21 5.47
CA GLY A 57 -10.50 -22.72 4.28
C GLY A 57 -11.27 -21.42 4.52
N LEU A 58 -10.78 -20.59 5.44
CA LEU A 58 -11.29 -19.23 5.66
C LEU A 58 -10.63 -18.20 4.73
N THR A 59 -9.41 -18.46 4.27
CA THR A 59 -8.75 -17.65 3.25
C THR A 59 -8.26 -18.52 2.10
N LYS A 60 -8.05 -17.91 0.93
CA LYS A 60 -7.53 -18.58 -0.27
C LYS A 60 -6.09 -18.18 -0.57
N THR A 61 -5.63 -17.02 -0.11
CA THR A 61 -4.24 -16.58 -0.26
C THR A 61 -3.26 -17.41 0.59
N LEU A 62 -2.28 -18.03 -0.07
CA LEU A 62 -1.03 -18.52 0.51
C LEU A 62 0.03 -17.43 0.33
N ASN A 63 0.38 -16.71 1.40
CA ASN A 63 1.39 -15.66 1.35
C ASN A 63 2.80 -16.28 1.33
N ILE A 64 3.51 -16.13 0.21
CA ILE A 64 4.89 -16.61 0.07
C ILE A 64 5.91 -15.48 0.25
N ASP A 65 5.45 -14.23 0.39
CA ASP A 65 6.29 -13.10 0.72
C ASP A 65 6.45 -12.96 2.24
N LEU A 66 7.54 -13.51 2.73
CA LEU A 66 7.89 -13.48 4.15
C LEU A 66 8.44 -12.13 4.60
N TRP A 67 9.00 -11.34 3.67
CA TRP A 67 9.53 -10.02 4.01
C TRP A 67 8.40 -9.09 4.44
N ASN A 68 7.26 -9.14 3.74
CA ASN A 68 6.07 -8.36 4.04
C ASN A 68 5.45 -8.60 5.43
N LEU A 69 5.92 -9.59 6.20
CA LEU A 69 5.51 -9.77 7.58
C LEU A 69 6.07 -8.71 8.53
N TRP A 70 6.94 -7.81 8.07
CA TRP A 70 7.35 -6.64 8.85
C TRP A 70 6.17 -5.70 9.16
N HIS A 71 5.14 -5.66 8.31
CA HIS A 71 3.98 -4.78 8.51
C HIS A 71 3.17 -5.14 9.77
N ILE A 72 2.99 -6.45 10.01
CA ILE A 72 2.33 -6.95 11.22
C ILE A 72 3.23 -6.78 12.45
N ALA A 73 4.56 -6.83 12.27
CA ALA A 73 5.53 -6.50 13.32
C ALA A 73 5.42 -5.03 13.72
N PHE A 74 5.35 -4.11 12.75
CA PHE A 74 5.31 -2.68 12.97
C PHE A 74 4.09 -2.28 13.82
N THR A 75 2.91 -2.65 13.36
CA THR A 75 1.66 -2.39 14.11
C THR A 75 1.63 -3.06 15.49
N GLY A 76 2.12 -4.30 15.60
CA GLY A 76 2.26 -4.98 16.88
C GLY A 76 3.23 -4.27 17.84
N ALA A 77 4.34 -3.74 17.32
CA ALA A 77 5.30 -2.96 18.08
C ALA A 77 4.69 -1.65 18.58
N LEU A 78 3.95 -0.93 17.73
CA LEU A 78 3.26 0.30 18.14
C LEU A 78 2.24 0.04 19.26
N VAL A 79 1.45 -1.02 19.16
CA VAL A 79 0.47 -1.39 20.20
C VAL A 79 1.17 -1.82 21.49
N SER A 80 2.26 -2.60 21.39
CA SER A 80 3.07 -3.01 22.54
C SER A 80 3.63 -1.81 23.29
N VAL A 81 4.20 -0.83 22.55
CA VAL A 81 4.71 0.42 23.13
C VAL A 81 3.58 1.26 23.74
N MET A 82 2.45 1.40 23.04
CA MET A 82 1.33 2.22 23.51
C MET A 82 0.70 1.67 24.80
N THR A 83 0.63 0.35 24.94
CA THR A 83 -0.07 -0.31 26.04
C THR A 83 0.86 -0.81 27.14
N GLY A 84 2.17 -0.85 26.89
CA GLY A 84 3.14 -1.54 27.75
C GLY A 84 2.95 -3.05 27.81
N SER A 85 2.12 -3.64 26.94
CA SER A 85 1.74 -5.05 26.97
C SER A 85 2.25 -5.80 25.74
N TYR A 86 3.30 -6.59 25.94
CA TYR A 86 3.85 -7.46 24.91
C TYR A 86 2.80 -8.45 24.34
N PRO A 87 1.96 -9.13 25.16
CA PRO A 87 0.89 -9.98 24.64
C PRO A 87 -0.13 -9.25 23.76
N MET A 88 -0.44 -7.98 24.03
CA MET A 88 -1.31 -7.18 23.15
C MET A 88 -0.64 -6.89 21.81
N GLY A 89 0.67 -6.66 21.80
CA GLY A 89 1.45 -6.53 20.57
C GLY A 89 1.42 -7.81 19.72
N LEU A 90 1.61 -8.98 20.34
CA LEU A 90 1.52 -10.27 19.63
C LEU A 90 0.11 -10.55 19.11
N LEU A 91 -0.92 -10.30 19.92
CA LEU A 91 -2.31 -10.42 19.48
C LEU A 91 -2.60 -9.49 18.30
N THR A 92 -2.06 -8.27 18.33
CA THR A 92 -2.17 -7.32 17.21
C THR A 92 -1.54 -7.89 15.94
N ALA A 93 -0.33 -8.47 16.02
CA ALA A 93 0.32 -9.08 14.87
C ALA A 93 -0.50 -10.26 14.29
N VAL A 94 -1.05 -11.12 15.15
CA VAL A 94 -1.96 -12.22 14.75
C VAL A 94 -3.17 -11.66 14.01
N VAL A 95 -3.89 -10.72 14.63
CA VAL A 95 -5.14 -10.17 14.06
C VAL A 95 -4.86 -9.38 12.79
N HIS A 96 -3.75 -8.64 12.72
CA HIS A 96 -3.37 -7.90 11.53
C HIS A 96 -3.04 -8.84 10.36
N ALA A 97 -2.36 -9.97 10.61
CA ALA A 97 -2.16 -10.99 9.58
C ALA A 97 -3.49 -11.52 9.02
N ILE A 98 -4.48 -11.79 9.89
CA ILE A 98 -5.84 -12.18 9.46
C ILE A 98 -6.45 -11.09 8.57
N VAL A 99 -6.41 -9.83 9.02
CA VAL A 99 -6.97 -8.70 8.27
C VAL A 99 -6.33 -8.58 6.88
N LEU A 100 -5.00 -8.65 6.78
CA LEU A 100 -4.31 -8.52 5.48
C LEU A 100 -4.68 -9.65 4.52
N LEU A 101 -4.74 -10.90 4.99
CA LEU A 101 -5.16 -12.04 4.16
C LEU A 101 -6.60 -11.89 3.66
N VAL A 102 -7.52 -11.45 4.52
CA VAL A 102 -8.92 -11.21 4.15
C VAL A 102 -9.05 -10.08 3.14
N LEU A 103 -8.29 -8.99 3.30
CA LEU A 103 -8.29 -7.88 2.33
C LEU A 103 -7.66 -8.30 0.99
N ALA A 104 -6.64 -9.16 1.01
CA ALA A 104 -6.05 -9.72 -0.21
C ALA A 104 -7.06 -10.57 -0.99
N ASP A 105 -7.76 -11.49 -0.32
CA ASP A 105 -8.80 -12.32 -0.93
C ASP A 105 -9.96 -11.45 -1.48
N LEU A 106 -10.37 -10.41 -0.75
CA LEU A 106 -11.44 -9.51 -1.17
C LEU A 106 -11.12 -8.69 -2.43
N SER A 107 -9.84 -8.35 -2.62
CA SER A 107 -9.37 -7.53 -3.74
C SER A 107 -8.86 -8.36 -4.91
N GLN A 108 -8.68 -9.67 -4.74
CA GLN A 108 -8.08 -10.56 -5.74
C GLN A 108 -8.78 -10.49 -7.09
N LYS A 109 -10.12 -10.52 -7.15
CA LYS A 109 -10.85 -10.47 -8.42
C LYS A 109 -10.66 -9.15 -9.17
N GLN A 110 -10.57 -8.04 -8.45
CA GLN A 110 -10.31 -6.73 -9.05
C GLN A 110 -8.86 -6.65 -9.56
N VAL A 111 -7.91 -7.20 -8.80
CA VAL A 111 -6.50 -7.32 -9.19
C VAL A 111 -6.38 -8.15 -10.47
N GLU A 112 -6.95 -9.35 -10.49
CA GLU A 112 -6.90 -10.26 -11.64
C GLU A 112 -7.55 -9.63 -12.88
N LYS A 113 -8.73 -9.03 -12.74
CA LYS A 113 -9.44 -8.42 -13.87
C LYS A 113 -8.71 -7.21 -14.46
N PHE A 114 -8.08 -6.39 -13.62
CA PHE A 114 -7.46 -5.15 -14.05
C PHE A 114 -6.00 -5.33 -14.47
N TYR A 115 -5.20 -6.00 -13.64
CA TYR A 115 -3.78 -6.22 -13.90
C TYR A 115 -3.51 -7.46 -14.76
N GLY A 116 -4.47 -8.38 -14.88
CA GLY A 116 -4.28 -9.63 -15.63
C GLY A 116 -3.40 -10.63 -14.90
N TYR A 117 -3.40 -10.62 -13.56
CA TYR A 117 -2.56 -11.51 -12.74
C TYR A 117 -3.40 -12.71 -12.24
N PRO A 118 -3.40 -13.85 -12.96
CA PRO A 118 -4.22 -14.99 -12.59
C PRO A 118 -3.73 -15.63 -11.29
N ASN A 119 -4.67 -15.94 -10.41
CA ASN A 119 -4.42 -16.56 -9.10
C ASN A 119 -3.40 -15.83 -8.21
N ILE A 120 -3.13 -14.54 -8.45
CA ILE A 120 -2.24 -13.73 -7.62
C ILE A 120 -3.06 -12.76 -6.78
N SER A 121 -2.65 -12.60 -5.54
CA SER A 121 -3.22 -11.67 -4.57
C SER A 121 -2.10 -10.91 -3.86
N PHE A 122 -2.43 -9.76 -3.27
CA PHE A 122 -1.45 -8.92 -2.59
C PHE A 122 -1.79 -8.81 -1.10
N PRO A 123 -1.24 -9.63 -0.21
CA PRO A 123 -1.36 -9.48 1.24
C PRO A 123 -0.33 -8.48 1.80
N HIS A 124 -0.08 -7.38 1.07
CA HIS A 124 0.94 -6.38 1.40
C HIS A 124 0.37 -5.33 2.37
N GLY A 125 1.10 -5.06 3.46
CA GLY A 125 0.58 -4.29 4.60
C GLY A 125 0.39 -2.80 4.34
N THR A 126 1.17 -2.21 3.44
CA THR A 126 0.97 -0.80 3.07
C THR A 126 -0.13 -0.59 2.03
N SER A 127 -0.08 -1.32 0.91
CA SER A 127 -0.92 -1.06 -0.26
C SER A 127 -2.36 -1.58 -0.09
N THR A 128 -2.50 -2.83 0.36
CA THR A 128 -3.79 -3.52 0.41
C THR A 128 -4.81 -2.84 1.33
N PRO A 129 -4.45 -2.30 2.50
CA PRO A 129 -5.40 -1.56 3.32
C PRO A 129 -6.07 -0.36 2.65
N TYR A 130 -5.45 0.26 1.64
CA TYR A 130 -6.06 1.41 0.95
C TYR A 130 -7.32 1.04 0.16
N ILE A 131 -7.60 -0.26 -0.06
CA ILE A 131 -8.90 -0.68 -0.61
C ILE A 131 -10.08 -0.27 0.29
N LEU A 132 -9.84 -0.15 1.60
CA LEU A 132 -10.84 0.31 2.57
C LEU A 132 -11.28 1.76 2.33
N PHE A 133 -10.38 2.60 1.79
CA PHE A 133 -10.74 3.94 1.32
C PHE A 133 -11.32 3.91 -0.09
N ALA A 134 -10.75 3.09 -0.97
CA ALA A 134 -11.12 3.10 -2.38
C ALA A 134 -12.57 2.63 -2.63
N TRP A 135 -13.09 1.60 -1.97
CA TRP A 135 -14.47 1.13 -2.22
C TRP A 135 -15.56 2.15 -1.85
N PRO A 136 -15.55 2.76 -0.64
CA PRO A 136 -16.51 3.82 -0.33
C PRO A 136 -16.42 4.99 -1.32
N LEU A 137 -15.20 5.39 -1.68
CA LEU A 137 -14.97 6.48 -2.63
C LEU A 137 -15.42 6.10 -4.05
N GLU A 138 -15.25 4.85 -4.48
CA GLU A 138 -15.75 4.38 -5.78
C GLU A 138 -17.27 4.54 -5.87
N LYS A 139 -17.99 4.14 -4.80
CA LYS A 139 -19.44 4.32 -4.71
C LYS A 139 -19.81 5.80 -4.76
N LEU A 140 -19.12 6.65 -4.00
CA LEU A 140 -19.35 8.10 -4.00
C LEU A 140 -19.12 8.71 -5.39
N PHE A 141 -17.99 8.40 -6.02
CA PHE A 141 -17.60 8.89 -7.34
C PHE A 141 -18.56 8.44 -8.44
N ASN A 142 -19.24 7.30 -8.26
CA ASN A 142 -20.25 6.81 -9.19
C ASN A 142 -21.62 7.52 -9.04
N VAL A 143 -21.83 8.28 -7.97
CA VAL A 143 -23.04 9.09 -7.75
C VAL A 143 -22.84 10.54 -8.23
N ILE A 144 -21.63 11.08 -8.14
CA ILE A 144 -21.34 12.47 -8.53
C ILE A 144 -21.41 12.62 -10.07
N PRO A 145 -22.34 13.45 -10.61
CA PRO A 145 -22.43 13.73 -12.03
C PRO A 145 -21.11 14.31 -12.58
N GLY A 146 -20.70 13.92 -13.79
CA GLY A 146 -19.39 14.27 -14.36
C GLY A 146 -18.29 13.31 -13.91
N PHE A 147 -17.99 13.24 -12.61
CA PHE A 147 -16.95 12.36 -12.05
C PHE A 147 -17.23 10.87 -12.36
N LYS A 148 -18.52 10.50 -12.42
CA LYS A 148 -19.01 9.18 -12.86
C LYS A 148 -18.54 8.78 -14.27
N ASN A 149 -18.48 9.74 -15.21
CA ASN A 149 -18.31 9.47 -16.64
C ASN A 149 -16.90 9.76 -17.15
N TRP A 150 -16.01 10.31 -16.33
CA TRP A 150 -14.63 10.56 -16.72
C TRP A 150 -13.89 9.25 -16.98
N LYS A 151 -13.30 9.14 -18.17
CA LYS A 151 -12.34 8.11 -18.53
C LYS A 151 -10.98 8.79 -18.66
N ALA A 152 -10.17 8.63 -17.63
CA ALA A 152 -8.83 9.20 -17.51
C ALA A 152 -7.82 8.11 -17.17
N ASP A 153 -8.02 6.92 -17.72
CA ASP A 153 -6.99 5.89 -17.80
C ASP A 153 -5.95 6.25 -18.88
N PRO A 154 -4.72 5.70 -18.81
CA PRO A 154 -3.65 6.04 -19.75
C PRO A 154 -4.05 5.88 -21.23
N GLU A 155 -4.82 4.85 -21.57
CA GLU A 155 -5.29 4.62 -22.95
C GLU A 155 -6.26 5.70 -23.41
N ALA A 156 -7.22 6.08 -22.57
CA ALA A 156 -8.15 7.17 -22.84
C ALA A 156 -7.44 8.53 -22.95
N ILE A 157 -6.41 8.77 -22.13
CA ILE A 157 -5.58 9.98 -22.18
C ILE A 157 -4.79 10.02 -23.50
N GLN A 158 -4.12 8.92 -23.87
CA GLN A 158 -3.41 8.80 -25.14
C GLN A 158 -4.34 9.02 -26.34
N LYS A 159 -5.53 8.43 -26.33
CA LYS A 159 -6.52 8.60 -27.41
C LYS A 159 -6.97 10.05 -27.60
N ARG A 160 -7.01 10.85 -26.52
CA ARG A 160 -7.46 12.25 -26.56
C ARG A 160 -6.33 13.23 -26.85
N LEU A 161 -5.15 13.00 -26.29
CA LEU A 161 -4.01 13.92 -26.37
C LEU A 161 -2.98 13.51 -27.44
N GLY A 162 -3.17 12.36 -28.10
CA GLY A 162 -2.24 11.82 -29.08
C GLY A 162 -0.88 11.54 -28.44
N ILE A 163 0.19 12.01 -29.08
CA ILE A 163 1.57 11.85 -28.62
C ILE A 163 1.76 12.41 -27.20
N LEU A 164 1.08 13.52 -26.85
CA LEU A 164 1.18 14.11 -25.51
C LEU A 164 0.55 13.24 -24.41
N GLY A 165 -0.29 12.29 -24.78
CA GLY A 165 -0.89 11.34 -23.85
C GLY A 165 -0.17 9.99 -23.78
N GLU A 166 0.93 9.80 -24.51
CA GLU A 166 1.76 8.61 -24.37
C GLU A 166 2.39 8.54 -22.97
N SER A 167 2.39 7.35 -22.37
CA SER A 167 2.90 7.15 -21.00
C SER A 167 4.32 7.69 -20.82
N THR A 168 5.22 7.49 -21.80
CA THR A 168 6.58 8.03 -21.78
C THR A 168 6.61 9.56 -21.80
N VAL A 169 5.76 10.19 -22.62
CA VAL A 169 5.67 11.65 -22.75
C VAL A 169 5.03 12.26 -21.50
N LEU A 170 4.03 11.62 -20.92
CA LEU A 170 3.47 12.01 -19.62
C LEU A 170 4.54 11.96 -18.53
N GLY A 171 5.38 10.92 -18.50
CA GLY A 171 6.51 10.83 -17.58
C GLY A 171 7.50 11.99 -17.76
N LEU A 172 7.82 12.34 -19.00
CA LEU A 172 8.66 13.50 -19.32
C LEU A 172 8.05 14.81 -18.78
N ILE A 173 6.77 15.07 -19.10
CA ILE A 173 6.06 16.29 -18.67
C ILE A 173 6.03 16.37 -17.14
N LEU A 174 5.69 15.28 -16.46
CA LEU A 174 5.62 15.24 -15.01
C LEU A 174 7.00 15.48 -14.38
N GLY A 175 8.07 14.89 -14.92
CA GLY A 175 9.42 15.13 -14.43
C GLY A 175 9.89 16.58 -14.66
N LEU A 176 9.52 17.21 -15.78
CA LEU A 176 9.77 18.65 -16.01
C LEU A 176 9.07 19.51 -14.95
N VAL A 177 7.78 19.27 -14.73
CA VAL A 177 6.99 20.03 -13.73
C VAL A 177 7.60 19.87 -12.34
N ILE A 178 7.93 18.65 -11.93
CA ILE A 178 8.52 18.39 -10.62
C ILE A 178 9.89 19.09 -10.47
N GLY A 179 10.76 18.98 -11.48
CA GLY A 179 12.09 19.61 -11.43
C GLY A 179 12.01 21.14 -11.35
N LEU A 180 11.06 21.75 -12.08
CA LEU A 180 10.83 23.20 -12.02
C LEU A 180 10.31 23.64 -10.66
N LEU A 181 9.38 22.88 -10.07
CA LEU A 181 8.87 23.16 -8.72
C LEU A 181 9.94 22.98 -7.65
N ALA A 182 10.87 22.04 -7.83
CA ALA A 182 12.08 21.89 -7.01
C ALA A 182 13.09 23.04 -7.24
N GLY A 183 12.90 23.85 -8.28
CA GLY A 183 13.74 24.99 -8.63
C GLY A 183 15.16 24.60 -9.05
N TRP A 184 15.31 23.39 -9.58
CA TRP A 184 16.57 22.88 -10.09
C TRP A 184 17.05 23.63 -11.33
N ASN A 185 18.34 23.53 -11.64
CA ASN A 185 18.88 24.10 -12.88
C ASN A 185 18.33 23.34 -14.11
N GLY A 186 18.42 23.94 -15.30
CA GLY A 186 17.86 23.35 -16.52
C GLY A 186 18.40 21.95 -16.85
N LYS A 187 19.66 21.64 -16.53
CA LYS A 187 20.27 20.32 -16.75
C LYS A 187 19.62 19.27 -15.86
N ASP A 188 19.45 19.57 -14.59
CA ASP A 188 18.89 18.63 -13.60
C ASP A 188 17.39 18.41 -13.81
N VAL A 189 16.66 19.47 -14.20
CA VAL A 189 15.25 19.37 -14.63
C VAL A 189 15.10 18.43 -15.83
N LEU A 190 15.93 18.59 -16.87
CA LEU A 190 15.90 17.73 -18.04
C LEU A 190 16.28 16.29 -17.70
N ASN A 191 17.30 16.09 -16.84
CA ASN A 191 17.68 14.76 -16.37
C ASN A 191 16.54 14.06 -15.62
N LEU A 192 15.83 14.78 -14.74
CA LEU A 192 14.67 14.24 -14.03
C LEU A 192 13.54 13.87 -14.99
N ALA A 193 13.25 14.74 -15.97
CA ALA A 193 12.25 14.48 -17.00
C ALA A 193 12.56 13.20 -17.79
N VAL A 194 13.79 13.07 -18.30
CA VAL A 194 14.22 11.89 -19.07
C VAL A 194 14.20 10.64 -18.21
N SER A 195 14.66 10.72 -16.95
CA SER A 195 14.63 9.59 -16.01
C SER A 195 13.19 9.12 -15.73
N THR A 196 12.25 10.05 -15.55
CA THR A 196 10.85 9.75 -15.28
C THR A 196 10.17 9.12 -16.50
N ALA A 197 10.46 9.64 -17.69
CA ALA A 197 10.04 9.05 -18.96
C ALA A 197 10.58 7.62 -19.13
N ALA A 198 11.87 7.40 -18.83
CA ALA A 198 12.49 6.08 -18.91
C ALA A 198 11.84 5.09 -17.93
N VAL A 199 11.50 5.50 -16.72
CA VAL A 199 10.76 4.66 -15.77
C VAL A 199 9.39 4.27 -16.32
N MET A 200 8.63 5.20 -16.90
CA MET A 200 7.33 4.91 -17.50
C MET A 200 7.42 3.99 -18.72
N LEU A 201 8.58 3.92 -19.38
CA LEU A 201 8.84 3.00 -20.49
C LEU A 201 9.30 1.62 -20.02
N LEU A 202 10.23 1.57 -19.05
CA LEU A 202 10.95 0.35 -18.66
C LEU A 202 10.21 -0.45 -17.58
N LEU A 203 9.65 0.22 -16.57
CA LEU A 203 9.04 -0.44 -15.42
C LEU A 203 7.89 -1.38 -15.81
N PRO A 204 6.94 -1.00 -16.69
CA PRO A 204 5.88 -1.92 -17.11
C PRO A 204 6.42 -3.17 -17.80
N ARG A 205 7.49 -3.04 -18.59
CA ARG A 205 8.12 -4.16 -19.31
C ARG A 205 8.83 -5.12 -18.37
N MET A 206 9.56 -4.59 -17.39
CA MET A 206 10.22 -5.42 -16.37
C MET A 206 9.20 -6.22 -15.56
N VAL A 207 8.08 -5.60 -15.19
CA VAL A 207 6.98 -6.30 -14.50
C VAL A 207 6.35 -7.38 -15.38
N SER A 208 6.11 -7.11 -16.67
CA SER A 208 5.56 -8.12 -17.59
C SER A 208 6.44 -9.37 -17.65
N LEU A 209 7.77 -9.20 -17.82
CA LEU A 209 8.72 -10.30 -17.87
C LEU A 209 8.72 -11.12 -16.57
N LEU A 210 8.62 -10.45 -15.43
CA LEU A 210 8.56 -11.12 -14.15
C LEU A 210 7.23 -11.88 -13.97
N MET A 211 6.12 -11.33 -14.46
CA MET A 211 4.83 -12.02 -14.47
C MET A 211 4.80 -13.24 -15.39
N GLU A 212 5.43 -13.16 -16.56
CA GLU A 212 5.64 -14.31 -17.46
C GLU A 212 6.43 -15.42 -16.75
N GLY A 213 7.47 -15.07 -15.98
CA GLY A 213 8.23 -16.04 -15.19
C GLY A 213 7.48 -16.60 -13.98
N LEU A 214 6.56 -15.84 -13.39
CA LEU A 214 5.76 -16.26 -12.23
C LEU A 214 4.52 -17.07 -12.60
N ALA A 215 3.96 -16.89 -13.80
CA ALA A 215 2.74 -17.57 -14.21
C ALA A 215 2.84 -19.11 -14.07
N PRO A 216 3.92 -19.79 -14.50
CA PRO A 216 4.07 -21.24 -14.33
C PRO A 216 4.12 -21.66 -12.85
N VAL A 217 4.72 -20.84 -11.97
CA VAL A 217 4.78 -21.12 -10.53
C VAL A 217 3.39 -20.98 -9.90
N SER A 218 2.65 -19.95 -10.28
CA SER A 218 1.28 -19.70 -9.82
C SER A 218 0.33 -20.83 -10.25
N GLU A 219 0.45 -21.27 -11.51
CA GLU A 219 -0.30 -22.40 -12.06
C GLU A 219 0.06 -23.71 -11.36
N ALA A 220 1.34 -24.03 -11.21
CA ALA A 220 1.79 -25.26 -10.54
C ALA A 220 1.39 -25.30 -9.06
N ALA A 221 1.48 -24.19 -8.34
CA ALA A 221 1.03 -24.10 -6.95
C ALA A 221 -0.49 -24.26 -6.85
N SER A 222 -1.25 -23.66 -7.78
CA SER A 222 -2.70 -23.84 -7.88
C SER A 222 -3.08 -25.29 -8.18
N GLU A 223 -2.38 -25.97 -9.09
CA GLU A 223 -2.58 -27.39 -9.42
C GLU A 223 -2.22 -28.30 -8.25
N PHE A 224 -1.07 -28.07 -7.60
CA PHE A 224 -0.65 -28.84 -6.43
C PHE A 224 -1.71 -28.78 -5.33
N VAL A 225 -2.22 -27.59 -5.02
CA VAL A 225 -3.26 -27.45 -4.01
C VAL A 225 -4.58 -28.09 -4.47
N LYS A 226 -5.01 -27.91 -5.72
CA LYS A 226 -6.21 -28.58 -6.25
C LYS A 226 -6.10 -30.11 -6.17
N SER A 227 -4.91 -30.67 -6.38
CA SER A 227 -4.66 -32.12 -6.27
C SER A 227 -4.76 -32.65 -4.84
N LYS A 228 -4.32 -31.86 -3.86
CA LYS A 228 -4.34 -32.20 -2.43
C LYS A 228 -5.70 -31.88 -1.77
N PHE A 229 -6.39 -30.85 -2.25
CA PHE A 229 -7.63 -30.32 -1.72
C PHE A 229 -8.64 -30.07 -2.87
N PRO A 230 -9.34 -31.12 -3.34
CA PRO A 230 -10.30 -31.02 -4.44
C PRO A 230 -11.37 -29.96 -4.18
N GLY A 231 -11.55 -29.05 -5.13
CA GLY A 231 -12.55 -27.97 -5.06
C GLY A 231 -12.11 -26.71 -4.32
N ARG A 232 -10.87 -26.62 -3.82
CA ARG A 232 -10.32 -25.37 -3.27
C ARG A 232 -9.56 -24.57 -4.32
N GLU A 233 -9.90 -23.29 -4.42
CA GLU A 233 -9.10 -22.29 -5.11
C GLU A 233 -8.06 -21.73 -4.14
N VAL A 234 -6.82 -21.57 -4.59
CA VAL A 234 -5.75 -20.94 -3.83
C VAL A 234 -5.12 -19.85 -4.68
N TYR A 235 -4.81 -18.74 -4.01
CA TYR A 235 -4.10 -17.61 -4.58
C TYR A 235 -2.69 -17.56 -4.03
N ILE A 236 -1.72 -17.17 -4.85
CA ILE A 236 -0.36 -16.89 -4.42
C ILE A 236 -0.29 -15.44 -3.97
N GLY A 237 0.01 -15.26 -2.68
CA GLY A 237 0.21 -13.97 -2.06
C GLY A 237 1.63 -13.46 -2.34
N MET A 238 1.72 -12.31 -2.98
CA MET A 238 2.97 -11.69 -3.44
C MET A 238 3.08 -10.23 -2.99
N ASP A 239 4.25 -9.65 -3.18
CA ASP A 239 4.46 -8.22 -3.04
C ASP A 239 3.63 -7.40 -4.06
N SER A 240 3.09 -6.27 -3.62
CA SER A 240 2.36 -5.33 -4.49
C SER A 240 3.26 -4.53 -5.45
N ALA A 241 4.58 -4.68 -5.39
CA ALA A 241 5.55 -4.19 -6.36
C ALA A 241 5.21 -4.62 -7.80
N LEU A 242 4.56 -5.78 -7.96
CA LEU A 242 4.04 -6.23 -9.25
C LEU A 242 3.01 -5.24 -9.81
N ALA A 243 2.11 -4.73 -8.97
CA ALA A 243 1.07 -3.78 -9.38
C ALA A 243 1.60 -2.35 -9.62
N VAL A 244 2.74 -1.99 -9.01
CA VAL A 244 3.36 -0.66 -9.12
C VAL A 244 3.81 -0.35 -10.56
N GLY A 245 4.16 -1.37 -11.34
CA GLY A 245 4.61 -1.21 -12.73
C GLY A 245 3.55 -0.71 -13.69
N HIS A 246 2.27 -0.70 -13.31
CA HIS A 246 1.20 -0.33 -14.21
C HIS A 246 1.20 1.19 -14.51
N PRO A 247 1.06 1.62 -15.78
CA PRO A 247 1.15 3.04 -16.14
C PRO A 247 0.21 3.97 -15.35
N ALA A 248 -1.02 3.52 -15.06
CA ALA A 248 -1.96 4.29 -14.23
C ALA A 248 -1.49 4.49 -12.78
N ALA A 249 -0.78 3.51 -12.20
CA ALA A 249 -0.20 3.63 -10.85
C ALA A 249 0.97 4.62 -10.87
N ILE A 250 1.87 4.50 -11.84
CA ILE A 250 3.02 5.40 -12.00
C ILE A 250 2.55 6.85 -12.21
N ALA A 251 1.63 7.08 -13.17
CA ALA A 251 1.12 8.41 -13.48
C ALA A 251 0.43 9.05 -12.27
N SER A 252 -0.43 8.30 -11.57
CA SER A 252 -1.09 8.79 -10.35
C SER A 252 -0.06 9.13 -9.27
N SER A 253 0.99 8.32 -9.11
CA SER A 253 2.03 8.53 -8.10
C SER A 253 2.84 9.80 -8.35
N LEU A 254 3.25 10.02 -9.60
CA LEU A 254 4.00 11.21 -9.99
C LEU A 254 3.20 12.49 -9.74
N ILE A 255 1.89 12.49 -10.03
CA ILE A 255 1.00 13.61 -9.72
C ILE A 255 0.84 13.77 -8.19
N MET A 256 0.83 12.67 -7.45
CA MET A 256 0.68 12.69 -6.00
C MET A 256 1.91 13.25 -5.26
N VAL A 257 3.12 13.21 -5.84
CA VAL A 257 4.35 13.76 -5.20
C VAL A 257 4.19 15.24 -4.80
N PRO A 258 3.88 16.18 -5.72
CA PRO A 258 3.67 17.57 -5.34
C PRO A 258 2.43 17.76 -4.47
N ILE A 259 1.38 16.95 -4.66
CA ILE A 259 0.14 17.03 -3.86
C ILE A 259 0.40 16.65 -2.41
N VAL A 260 1.13 15.56 -2.13
CA VAL A 260 1.38 15.13 -0.74
C VAL A 260 2.28 16.12 -0.01
N LEU A 261 3.21 16.76 -0.71
CA LEU A 261 4.03 17.84 -0.14
C LEU A 261 3.21 19.08 0.15
N LEU A 262 2.27 19.45 -0.73
CA LEU A 262 1.31 20.51 -0.44
C LEU A 262 0.42 20.12 0.76
N LEU A 263 -0.11 18.89 0.80
CA LEU A 263 -0.91 18.38 1.91
C LEU A 263 -0.15 18.45 3.25
N ALA A 264 1.15 18.14 3.25
CA ALA A 264 1.97 18.23 4.45
C ALA A 264 1.96 19.64 5.07
N VAL A 265 1.83 20.68 4.25
CA VAL A 265 1.75 22.08 4.71
C VAL A 265 0.33 22.47 5.10
N ILE A 266 -0.65 22.16 4.25
CA ILE A 266 -2.00 22.72 4.39
C ILE A 266 -2.89 21.93 5.36
N VAL A 267 -2.57 20.66 5.63
CA VAL A 267 -3.39 19.83 6.51
C VAL A 267 -3.16 20.27 7.97
N PRO A 268 -4.18 20.82 8.64
CA PRO A 268 -4.02 21.38 9.97
C PRO A 268 -3.70 20.30 10.99
N GLY A 269 -2.62 20.50 11.75
CA GLY A 269 -2.17 19.54 12.76
C GLY A 269 -1.18 18.49 12.24
N ASN A 270 -0.87 18.47 10.95
CA ASN A 270 0.26 17.69 10.45
C ASN A 270 1.58 18.29 10.96
N LYS A 271 2.49 17.40 11.38
CA LYS A 271 3.88 17.73 11.76
C LYS A 271 4.90 16.87 11.03
N VAL A 272 4.44 15.92 10.22
CA VAL A 272 5.26 14.98 9.47
C VAL A 272 5.65 15.60 8.15
N LEU A 273 6.95 15.66 7.91
CA LEU A 273 7.50 15.98 6.62
C LEU A 273 7.65 14.69 5.80
N PRO A 274 6.90 14.50 4.70
CA PRO A 274 7.15 13.40 3.76
C PRO A 274 8.55 13.52 3.18
N PHE A 275 9.34 12.44 3.28
CA PHE A 275 10.71 12.43 2.79
C PHE A 275 11.10 11.04 2.32
N GLY A 276 11.39 10.12 3.24
CA GLY A 276 11.86 8.77 2.91
C GLY A 276 10.87 7.96 2.08
N ASP A 277 9.56 8.18 2.27
CA ASP A 277 8.51 7.41 1.60
C ASP A 277 7.93 8.06 0.34
N LEU A 278 8.43 9.23 -0.09
CA LEU A 278 7.94 9.86 -1.34
C LEU A 278 8.13 8.96 -2.57
N ALA A 279 9.21 8.18 -2.58
CA ALA A 279 9.47 7.18 -3.62
C ALA A 279 8.51 5.97 -3.57
N THR A 280 7.79 5.78 -2.46
CA THR A 280 6.90 4.62 -2.22
C THR A 280 5.43 4.91 -2.46
N ILE A 281 5.07 6.15 -2.83
CA ILE A 281 3.70 6.50 -3.23
C ILE A 281 3.10 5.51 -4.24
N PRO A 282 3.85 4.92 -5.19
CA PRO A 282 3.30 3.87 -6.04
C PRO A 282 2.69 2.68 -5.29
N PHE A 283 3.26 2.27 -4.15
CA PHE A 283 2.69 1.22 -3.31
C PHE A 283 1.41 1.68 -2.63
N ILE A 284 1.33 2.95 -2.22
CA ILE A 284 0.12 3.52 -1.60
C ILE A 284 -1.05 3.52 -2.59
N VAL A 285 -0.78 3.84 -3.86
CA VAL A 285 -1.85 4.00 -4.86
C VAL A 285 -2.20 2.72 -5.61
N CYS A 286 -1.28 1.75 -5.76
CA CYS A 286 -1.46 0.64 -6.69
C CYS A 286 -2.74 -0.15 -6.43
N MET A 287 -3.08 -0.45 -5.18
CA MET A 287 -4.31 -1.22 -4.88
C MET A 287 -5.61 -0.42 -5.03
N MET A 288 -5.55 0.91 -5.13
CA MET A 288 -6.71 1.75 -5.45
C MET A 288 -7.01 1.77 -6.96
N VAL A 289 -5.98 1.67 -7.80
CA VAL A 289 -6.09 1.66 -9.27
C VAL A 289 -7.06 0.60 -9.82
N PRO A 290 -7.01 -0.69 -9.42
CA PRO A 290 -7.93 -1.70 -9.96
C PRO A 290 -9.39 -1.42 -9.55
N ILE A 291 -9.63 -0.80 -8.39
CA ILE A 291 -10.97 -0.42 -7.92
C ILE A 291 -11.52 0.73 -8.79
N PHE A 292 -10.69 1.71 -9.11
CA PHE A 292 -11.05 2.80 -10.00
C PHE A 292 -10.90 2.48 -11.49
N ARG A 293 -10.60 1.21 -11.83
CA ARG A 293 -10.46 0.70 -13.19
C ARG A 293 -9.46 1.52 -14.02
N GLY A 294 -8.32 1.88 -13.41
CA GLY A 294 -7.25 2.60 -14.09
C GLY A 294 -7.43 4.11 -14.21
N ASN A 295 -8.54 4.67 -13.73
CA ASN A 295 -8.78 6.12 -13.81
C ASN A 295 -7.82 6.91 -12.91
N VAL A 296 -6.89 7.65 -13.53
CA VAL A 296 -5.84 8.41 -12.83
C VAL A 296 -6.43 9.51 -11.96
N ILE A 297 -7.43 10.25 -12.46
CA ILE A 297 -8.05 11.36 -11.70
C ILE A 297 -8.72 10.84 -10.42
N ARG A 298 -9.51 9.77 -10.52
CA ARG A 298 -10.16 9.16 -9.35
C ARG A 298 -9.14 8.63 -8.36
N THR A 299 -8.07 8.02 -8.86
CA THR A 299 -6.98 7.49 -8.04
C THR A 299 -6.27 8.62 -7.30
N VAL A 300 -5.92 9.72 -7.98
CA VAL A 300 -5.29 10.90 -7.37
C VAL A 300 -6.19 11.53 -6.31
N VAL A 301 -7.47 11.75 -6.59
CA VAL A 301 -8.40 12.34 -5.61
C VAL A 301 -8.58 11.43 -4.39
N ALA A 302 -8.76 10.13 -4.60
CA ALA A 302 -8.87 9.19 -3.49
C ALA A 302 -7.59 9.11 -2.65
N SER A 303 -6.42 9.11 -3.30
CA SER A 303 -5.11 9.10 -2.64
C SER A 303 -4.86 10.40 -1.89
N THR A 304 -5.30 11.53 -2.41
CA THR A 304 -5.25 12.85 -1.73
C THR A 304 -6.02 12.81 -0.43
N ILE A 305 -7.25 12.26 -0.45
CA ILE A 305 -8.07 12.11 0.76
C ILE A 305 -7.40 11.15 1.74
N ALA A 306 -7.01 9.97 1.27
CA ALA A 306 -6.41 8.93 2.10
C ALA A 306 -5.09 9.41 2.76
N LEU A 307 -4.21 10.07 2.01
CA LEU A 307 -2.96 10.61 2.54
C LEU A 307 -3.15 11.85 3.39
N GLY A 308 -4.19 12.67 3.15
CA GLY A 308 -4.55 13.75 4.05
C GLY A 308 -4.87 13.24 5.46
N PHE A 309 -5.67 12.19 5.57
CA PHE A 309 -5.90 11.50 6.85
C PHE A 309 -4.65 10.78 7.35
N GLY A 310 -3.90 10.17 6.43
CA GLY A 310 -2.67 9.44 6.71
C GLY A 310 -1.60 10.30 7.36
N LEU A 311 -1.40 11.54 6.91
CA LEU A 311 -0.45 12.50 7.48
C LEU A 311 -0.79 12.85 8.95
N LEU A 312 -2.08 13.02 9.25
CA LEU A 312 -2.54 13.23 10.62
C LEU A 312 -2.29 11.99 11.49
N LEU A 313 -2.52 10.79 10.94
CA LEU A 313 -2.23 9.55 11.63
C LEU A 313 -0.73 9.38 11.89
N SER A 314 0.12 9.59 10.87
CA SER A 314 1.57 9.58 10.99
C SER A 314 2.05 10.56 12.07
N THR A 315 1.47 11.77 12.12
CA THR A 315 1.74 12.74 13.19
C THR A 315 1.34 12.20 14.56
N TYR A 316 0.16 11.59 14.65
CA TYR A 316 -0.37 11.02 15.90
C TYR A 316 0.48 9.87 16.44
N ILE A 317 0.95 8.96 15.58
CA ILE A 317 1.71 7.78 16.01
C ILE A 317 3.21 8.07 16.22
N SER A 318 3.72 9.22 15.78
CA SER A 318 5.15 9.54 15.84
C SER A 318 5.80 9.34 17.23
N PRO A 319 5.16 9.69 18.37
CA PRO A 319 5.73 9.39 19.68
C PRO A 319 5.89 7.90 19.96
N LEU A 320 4.92 7.08 19.53
CA LEU A 320 4.97 5.62 19.66
C LEU A 320 6.09 5.04 18.79
N PHE A 321 6.17 5.50 17.54
CA PHE A 321 7.19 5.04 16.60
C PHE A 321 8.59 5.47 17.03
N THR A 322 8.77 6.72 17.46
CA THR A 322 10.03 7.23 18.01
C THR A 322 10.49 6.41 19.23
N THR A 323 9.56 6.02 20.09
CA THR A 323 9.87 5.16 21.25
C THR A 323 10.26 3.75 20.81
N ALA A 324 9.53 3.16 19.85
CA ALA A 324 9.88 1.86 19.27
C ALA A 324 11.28 1.88 18.65
N ALA A 325 11.64 2.95 17.93
CA ALA A 325 12.96 3.14 17.32
C ALA A 325 14.08 3.25 18.38
N LYS A 326 13.85 3.99 19.47
CA LYS A 326 14.78 4.07 20.60
C LYS A 326 14.99 2.72 21.27
N ASN A 327 13.93 1.93 21.45
CA ASN A 327 14.00 0.62 22.10
C ASN A 327 14.87 -0.39 21.33
N VAL A 328 15.02 -0.22 20.01
CA VAL A 328 15.84 -1.08 19.16
C VAL A 328 17.22 -0.48 18.83
N GLY A 329 17.56 0.67 19.43
CA GLY A 329 18.84 1.34 19.20
C GLY A 329 18.98 1.95 17.81
N PHE A 330 17.87 2.37 17.18
CA PHE A 330 17.91 3.00 15.87
C PHE A 330 18.65 4.35 15.92
N SER A 331 19.58 4.56 14.99
CA SER A 331 20.30 5.82 14.81
C SER A 331 19.42 6.84 14.10
N PHE A 332 19.05 7.90 14.81
CA PHE A 332 18.23 8.97 14.27
C PHE A 332 19.02 9.81 13.25
N PRO A 333 18.39 10.30 12.17
CA PRO A 333 19.00 11.29 11.29
C PRO A 333 19.47 12.52 12.08
N GLU A 334 20.56 13.15 11.64
CA GLU A 334 21.09 14.36 12.30
C GLU A 334 20.01 15.44 12.42
N GLY A 335 19.83 15.98 13.63
CA GLY A 335 18.82 17.00 13.93
C GLY A 335 17.39 16.47 14.15
N ALA A 336 17.10 15.19 13.88
CA ALA A 336 15.78 14.62 14.08
C ALA A 336 15.59 14.15 15.54
N THR A 337 14.57 14.70 16.21
CA THR A 337 14.19 14.29 17.58
C THR A 337 12.92 13.42 17.61
N ALA A 338 12.17 13.42 16.51
CA ALA A 338 10.97 12.62 16.29
C ALA A 338 10.94 12.11 14.86
N ILE A 339 10.49 10.86 14.70
CA ILE A 339 10.37 10.21 13.39
C ILE A 339 8.97 9.69 13.15
N SER A 340 8.63 9.53 11.88
CA SER A 340 7.44 8.83 11.41
C SER A 340 7.74 8.13 10.07
N SER A 341 6.72 7.53 9.45
CA SER A 341 6.76 6.98 8.11
C SER A 341 5.38 7.15 7.47
N LEU A 342 5.33 7.35 6.15
CA LEU A 342 4.06 7.25 5.42
C LEU A 342 3.71 5.78 5.17
N VAL A 343 4.71 4.97 4.87
CA VAL A 343 4.55 3.51 4.77
C VAL A 343 4.27 2.97 6.17
N ASP A 344 3.14 2.30 6.29
CA ASP A 344 2.55 1.79 7.54
C ASP A 344 2.21 2.85 8.60
N GLY A 345 2.79 4.04 8.59
CA GLY A 345 2.37 5.10 9.51
C GLY A 345 1.14 5.88 9.06
N ALA A 346 0.91 5.99 7.75
CA ALA A 346 -0.23 6.68 7.15
C ALA A 346 -1.36 5.71 6.72
N VAL A 347 -1.26 4.44 7.06
CA VAL A 347 -2.07 3.36 6.51
C VAL A 347 -3.35 3.13 7.35
N PRO A 348 -4.50 2.82 6.72
CA PRO A 348 -5.77 2.62 7.44
C PRO A 348 -5.72 1.58 8.56
N THR A 349 -5.02 0.46 8.34
CA THR A 349 -4.90 -0.61 9.35
C THR A 349 -4.19 -0.13 10.59
N THR A 350 -3.18 0.73 10.47
CA THR A 350 -2.50 1.32 11.64
C THR A 350 -3.46 2.12 12.50
N ALA A 351 -4.35 2.93 11.90
CA ALA A 351 -5.41 3.61 12.66
C ALA A 351 -6.33 2.59 13.36
N ILE A 352 -6.82 1.58 12.62
CA ILE A 352 -7.73 0.56 13.16
C ILE A 352 -7.12 -0.13 14.38
N PHE A 353 -5.85 -0.54 14.30
CA PHE A 353 -5.19 -1.25 15.39
C PHE A 353 -4.81 -0.34 16.56
N VAL A 354 -4.24 0.84 16.30
CA VAL A 354 -3.87 1.79 17.36
C VAL A 354 -5.10 2.25 18.12
N PHE A 355 -6.19 2.62 17.46
CA PHE A 355 -7.42 3.03 18.14
C PHE A 355 -8.17 1.84 18.75
N GLY A 356 -8.19 0.69 18.08
CA GLY A 356 -8.79 -0.53 18.63
C GLY A 356 -8.11 -0.98 19.92
N ALA A 357 -6.78 -0.93 19.98
CA ALA A 357 -6.01 -1.31 21.16
C ALA A 357 -6.26 -0.39 22.37
N LYS A 358 -6.77 0.83 22.18
CA LYS A 358 -7.20 1.68 23.31
C LYS A 358 -8.38 1.09 24.10
N LEU A 359 -9.16 0.21 23.49
CA LEU A 359 -10.23 -0.55 24.14
C LEU A 359 -9.70 -1.84 24.80
N GLY A 360 -8.38 -1.99 24.93
CA GLY A 360 -7.74 -3.19 25.46
C GLY A 360 -7.86 -4.39 24.52
N TYR A 361 -7.79 -5.59 25.09
CA TYR A 361 -7.94 -6.85 24.36
C TYR A 361 -9.27 -6.95 23.60
N ILE A 362 -10.34 -6.37 24.13
CA ILE A 362 -11.67 -6.41 23.52
C ILE A 362 -11.65 -5.79 22.13
N GLY A 363 -11.02 -4.62 21.97
CA GLY A 363 -10.93 -3.96 20.67
C GLY A 363 -10.22 -4.80 19.62
N LEU A 364 -9.09 -5.43 19.99
CA LEU A 364 -8.33 -6.32 19.09
C LEU A 364 -9.12 -7.58 18.71
N VAL A 365 -9.81 -8.19 19.68
CA VAL A 365 -10.67 -9.36 19.43
C VAL A 365 -11.84 -9.00 18.52
N VAL A 366 -12.48 -7.84 18.71
CA VAL A 366 -13.57 -7.38 17.84
C VAL A 366 -13.08 -7.19 16.41
N ILE A 367 -11.91 -6.58 16.20
CA ILE A 367 -11.31 -6.45 14.86
C ILE A 367 -11.10 -7.83 14.23
N GLY A 368 -10.54 -8.79 14.98
CA GLY A 368 -10.33 -10.16 14.51
C GLY A 368 -11.63 -10.88 14.17
N LEU A 369 -12.66 -10.74 15.00
CA LEU A 369 -13.97 -11.33 14.75
C LEU A 369 -14.63 -10.74 13.50
N ILE A 370 -14.53 -9.43 13.27
CA ILE A 370 -15.02 -8.79 12.05
C ILE A 370 -14.29 -9.33 10.82
N ALA A 371 -12.95 -9.46 10.90
CA ALA A 371 -12.15 -10.01 9.80
C ALA A 371 -12.54 -11.46 9.49
N LEU A 372 -12.65 -12.31 10.52
CA LEU A 372 -13.05 -13.72 10.36
C LEU A 372 -14.49 -13.86 9.86
N ALA A 373 -15.43 -13.05 10.35
CA ALA A 373 -16.81 -13.04 9.87
C ALA A 373 -16.88 -12.62 8.39
N THR A 374 -16.04 -11.66 8.00
CA THR A 374 -15.90 -11.22 6.60
C THR A 374 -15.35 -12.36 5.74
N ALA A 375 -14.29 -13.03 6.19
CA ALA A 375 -13.71 -14.20 5.53
C ALA A 375 -14.75 -15.32 5.31
N TYR A 376 -15.49 -15.66 6.37
CA TYR A 376 -16.55 -16.65 6.34
C TYR A 376 -17.67 -16.29 5.35
N TYR A 377 -18.11 -15.02 5.36
CA TYR A 377 -19.14 -14.53 4.44
C TYR A 377 -18.70 -14.62 2.97
N ILE A 378 -17.45 -14.25 2.66
CA ILE A 378 -16.90 -14.33 1.30
C ILE A 378 -16.89 -15.77 0.80
N ASN A 379 -16.41 -16.71 1.62
CA ASN A 379 -16.30 -18.11 1.20
C ASN A 379 -17.67 -18.78 1.05
N ARG A 380 -18.65 -18.45 1.89
CA ARG A 380 -20.02 -18.95 1.72
C ARG A 380 -20.67 -18.45 0.45
N ARG A 381 -20.43 -17.19 0.08
CA ARG A 381 -20.95 -16.60 -1.17
C ARG A 381 -20.27 -17.21 -2.41
N ALA A 382 -18.97 -17.47 -2.34
CA ALA A 382 -18.24 -18.15 -3.40
C ALA A 382 -18.76 -19.58 -3.61
N GLY A 383 -19.03 -20.32 -2.53
CA GLY A 383 -19.60 -21.67 -2.60
C GLY A 383 -20.99 -21.71 -3.23
N LYS A 384 -21.90 -20.81 -2.84
CA LYS A 384 -23.26 -20.72 -3.43
C LYS A 384 -23.24 -20.45 -4.94
N ASN A 385 -22.39 -19.52 -5.38
CA ASN A 385 -22.30 -19.19 -6.81
C ASN A 385 -21.77 -20.36 -7.67
N GLN A 386 -20.93 -21.24 -7.10
CA GLN A 386 -20.46 -22.45 -7.78
C GLN A 386 -21.52 -23.56 -7.80
N GLU A 387 -22.39 -23.61 -6.79
CA GLU A 387 -23.51 -24.56 -6.70
C GLU A 387 -24.60 -24.19 -7.71
N ASP A 388 -24.99 -22.91 -7.78
CA ASP A 388 -25.96 -22.39 -8.75
C ASP A 388 -25.53 -22.63 -10.22
N GLN A 389 -24.23 -22.55 -10.51
CA GLN A 389 -23.66 -22.82 -11.85
C GLN A 389 -23.59 -24.31 -12.22
N ARG A 390 -23.68 -25.23 -11.24
CA ARG A 390 -23.74 -26.68 -11.49
C ARG A 390 -25.16 -27.20 -11.68
N THR A 391 -26.15 -26.47 -11.17
CA THR A 391 -27.57 -26.81 -11.27
C THR A 391 -28.30 -26.13 -12.44
N ALA A 392 -27.65 -25.21 -13.14
CA ALA A 392 -28.09 -24.60 -14.41
C ALA A 392 -27.36 -25.27 -15.59
#